data_AF-A0A1Y3N9S3-F1
#
_entry.id   AF-A0A1Y3N9S3-F1
#
_cell.length_a   1.000
_cell.length_b   1.000
_cell.length_c   1.000
_cell.angle_alpha   90.00
_cell.angle_beta   90.00
_cell.angle_gamma   90.00
#
_symmetry.space_group_name_H-M   'P 1'
#
loop_
_entity.id
_entity.type
_entity.pdbx_description
1 polymer ?
#
loop_
_entity_poly.entity_id
_entity_poly.type
_entity_poly.pdbx_seq_one_letter_code
_entity_poly.pdbx_strand_id
1 'polypeptide(L)'
;AAINLSLNSVLNIKNSIIENCNARRNGGVFYFNNWEGTLNITHTEFKNNSASNNGGIINISEENVLEEAFIEIDNSTFINNNANLGGIIYIGTITSKFDVTKNLKITDSEFINNNANSGEILFISQVDQAKEILNSSNFDNKKVDSHPCNLSWDKTKLVTHMSDKKIIMSGDSISNGLYAYILSDTNRIYNIIDESTVDSLSNVMFVNATILDKDGKFSNDAIIIGDRETFCWSGICSLNSVKIYGKPGDYVLQIYVISNGGFISMTSKNITVDVTIENCNRTYNKDNLNIGYETCYDPVCISCVHGKYIDSKKCDICTCESGWKGDMCNKRYEYKYSLTLRIIFEIICVISALFSVFLIYGIWTNKKESIIRKSNPTFLIITVVGSLINYSTVIFYHGNRNSVLCTFAMWVKFIGFAVLYGLSSNKEFTKCTISETTILLYGLTIAMLIWGVYLALETSNLPEQFNEAKSIGISTYVYAFAMIVTEVIDNITDLNPDFNFLLMILSMLIYTWTSIFTIVVPKVYAIYSEWFVIFDILKRNVHGTENMVSIGKSNVSNDNFIENIDNNNVGGLSVIGK
;
A
#
# COMPACT_ATOMS: atom_id res chain seq x y z
N ALA A 1 -0.62 37.39 25.07
CA ALA A 1 -1.12 38.68 25.58
C ALA A 1 -0.12 39.33 26.52
N ALA A 2 -0.03 40.66 26.41
CA ALA A 2 0.70 41.51 27.35
C ALA A 2 -0.03 41.64 28.70
N ILE A 3 -1.35 41.56 28.70
CA ILE A 3 -2.23 41.65 29.87
C ILE A 3 -3.15 40.43 29.87
N ASN A 4 -3.12 39.66 30.97
CA ASN A 4 -4.00 38.53 31.20
C ASN A 4 -4.93 38.87 32.37
N LEU A 5 -6.25 38.84 32.13
CA LEU A 5 -7.26 39.16 33.14
C LEU A 5 -7.95 37.88 33.64
N SER A 6 -8.04 37.76 34.97
CA SER A 6 -8.68 36.63 35.67
C SER A 6 -9.91 37.10 36.47
N LEU A 7 -10.76 36.14 36.86
CA LEU A 7 -12.04 36.29 37.57
C LEU A 7 -12.16 37.53 38.48
N ASN A 8 -13.27 38.25 38.29
CA ASN A 8 -13.78 39.35 39.11
C ASN A 8 -12.83 40.56 39.26
N SER A 9 -12.53 41.22 38.13
CA SER A 9 -11.60 42.36 38.10
C SER A 9 -12.12 43.55 37.29
N VAL A 10 -11.80 44.76 37.76
CA VAL A 10 -12.05 46.01 37.03
C VAL A 10 -10.71 46.62 36.61
N LEU A 11 -10.53 46.81 35.30
CA LEU A 11 -9.35 47.46 34.74
C LEU A 11 -9.77 48.74 34.01
N ASN A 12 -9.17 49.86 34.40
CA ASN A 12 -9.33 51.14 33.74
C ASN A 12 -8.00 51.57 33.12
N ILE A 13 -7.97 51.77 31.80
CA ILE A 13 -6.82 52.30 31.06
C ILE A 13 -7.21 53.63 30.45
N LYS A 14 -6.43 54.68 30.74
CA LYS A 14 -6.71 56.03 30.28
C LYS A 14 -5.44 56.71 29.80
N ASN A 15 -5.53 57.52 28.74
CA ASN A 15 -4.44 58.39 28.25
C ASN A 15 -3.12 57.62 28.05
N SER A 16 -3.20 56.46 27.40
CA SER A 16 -2.10 55.49 27.31
C SER A 16 -1.73 55.19 25.86
N ILE A 17 -0.51 54.68 25.65
CA ILE A 17 -0.05 54.13 24.37
C ILE A 17 0.38 52.68 24.62
N ILE A 18 -0.22 51.75 23.89
CA ILE A 18 0.09 50.32 23.95
C ILE A 18 0.57 49.89 22.57
N GLU A 19 1.86 49.61 22.45
CA GLU A 19 2.48 49.33 21.17
C GLU A 19 3.41 48.12 21.17
N ASN A 20 3.56 47.53 19.99
CA ASN A 20 4.49 46.42 19.71
C ASN A 20 4.27 45.18 20.60
N CYS A 21 3.04 44.95 21.07
CA CYS A 21 2.70 43.72 21.78
C CYS A 21 2.49 42.59 20.75
N ASN A 22 3.28 41.52 20.81
CA ASN A 22 3.20 40.39 19.90
C ASN A 22 2.89 39.08 20.66
N ALA A 23 1.77 38.45 20.34
CA ALA A 23 1.37 37.16 20.90
C ALA A 23 1.54 36.02 19.87
N ARG A 24 2.16 34.91 20.31
CA ARG A 24 2.36 33.70 19.49
C ARG A 24 1.07 32.99 19.07
N ARG A 25 -0.05 33.26 19.75
CA ARG A 25 -1.34 32.61 19.48
C ARG A 25 -2.44 33.65 19.40
N ASN A 26 -3.00 34.04 20.54
CA ASN A 26 -4.19 34.89 20.60
C ASN A 26 -3.98 36.12 21.49
N GLY A 27 -4.73 37.19 21.21
CA GLY A 27 -4.81 38.37 22.05
C GLY A 27 -3.46 39.07 22.16
N GLY A 28 -3.10 39.89 21.18
CA GLY A 28 -1.81 40.60 21.18
C GLY A 28 -1.59 41.38 22.48
N VAL A 29 -2.63 42.09 22.92
CA VAL A 29 -2.62 42.86 24.17
C VAL A 29 -3.37 42.15 25.28
N PHE A 30 -4.66 41.90 25.09
CA PHE A 30 -5.56 41.32 26.10
C PHE A 30 -5.94 39.89 25.76
N TYR A 31 -5.83 39.04 26.77
CA TYR A 31 -6.41 37.71 26.77
C TYR A 31 -7.24 37.52 28.03
N PHE A 32 -8.43 36.98 27.86
CA PHE A 32 -9.39 36.73 28.92
C PHE A 32 -9.51 35.23 29.13
N ASN A 33 -9.35 34.78 30.37
CA ASN A 33 -9.52 33.38 30.76
C ASN A 33 -10.46 33.35 31.96
N ASN A 34 -11.67 32.79 31.77
CA ASN A 34 -12.75 32.79 32.75
C ASN A 34 -12.89 34.17 33.43
N TRP A 35 -13.05 35.24 32.63
CA TRP A 35 -13.08 36.59 33.18
C TRP A 35 -14.51 37.07 33.38
N GLU A 36 -14.79 37.51 34.60
CA GLU A 36 -15.97 38.26 35.02
C GLU A 36 -15.47 39.64 35.44
N GLY A 37 -16.04 40.74 34.94
CA GLY A 37 -15.49 42.06 35.27
C GLY A 37 -15.79 43.19 34.30
N THR A 38 -15.04 44.30 34.45
CA THR A 38 -15.21 45.49 33.61
C THR A 38 -13.87 46.00 33.09
N LEU A 39 -13.76 46.20 31.79
CA LEU A 39 -12.60 46.79 31.12
C LEU A 39 -13.03 48.10 30.47
N ASN A 40 -12.55 49.21 31.00
CA ASN A 40 -12.80 50.54 30.44
C ASN A 40 -11.51 51.11 29.87
N ILE A 41 -11.51 51.43 28.58
CA ILE A 41 -10.37 52.02 27.87
C ILE A 41 -10.81 53.35 27.30
N THR A 42 -10.13 54.45 27.64
CA THR A 42 -10.45 55.78 27.09
C THR A 42 -9.20 56.51 26.64
N HIS A 43 -9.25 57.25 25.52
CA HIS A 43 -8.13 58.09 25.07
C HIS A 43 -6.81 57.30 24.95
N THR A 44 -6.86 56.12 24.34
CA THR A 44 -5.70 55.23 24.27
C THR A 44 -5.36 54.89 22.83
N GLU A 45 -4.06 54.86 22.51
CA GLU A 45 -3.55 54.48 21.19
C GLU A 45 -3.01 53.04 21.23
N PHE A 46 -3.46 52.20 20.31
CA PHE A 46 -2.98 50.85 20.10
C PHE A 46 -2.25 50.75 18.75
N LYS A 47 -0.93 50.53 18.80
CA LYS A 47 -0.09 50.59 17.60
C LYS A 47 0.77 49.35 17.38
N ASN A 48 0.75 48.82 16.17
CA ASN A 48 1.60 47.69 15.75
C ASN A 48 1.48 46.46 16.68
N ASN A 49 0.31 46.22 17.28
CA ASN A 49 0.08 45.02 18.09
C ASN A 49 -0.32 43.87 17.18
N SER A 50 0.11 42.65 17.51
CA SER A 50 -0.16 41.49 16.67
C SER A 50 -0.41 40.19 17.44
N ALA A 51 -1.21 39.33 16.82
CA ALA A 51 -1.41 37.95 17.23
C ALA A 51 -1.26 37.03 16.00
N SER A 52 -0.66 35.85 16.17
CA SER A 52 -0.51 34.90 15.05
C SER A 52 -1.84 34.30 14.58
N ASN A 53 -2.80 34.12 15.48
CA ASN A 53 -4.12 33.54 15.19
C ASN A 53 -5.19 34.62 15.37
N ASN A 54 -5.70 34.83 16.58
CA ASN A 54 -6.95 35.56 16.76
C ASN A 54 -6.78 36.82 17.62
N GLY A 55 -7.42 37.92 17.23
CA GLY A 55 -7.53 39.12 18.05
C GLY A 55 -6.19 39.83 18.20
N GLY A 56 -5.84 40.71 17.27
CA GLY A 56 -4.56 41.43 17.29
C GLY A 56 -4.38 42.28 18.55
N ILE A 57 -5.48 42.64 19.20
CA ILE A 57 -5.51 43.30 20.51
C ILE A 57 -6.29 42.47 21.51
N ILE A 58 -7.55 42.13 21.21
CA ILE A 58 -8.49 41.48 22.12
C ILE A 58 -8.92 40.15 21.52
N ASN A 59 -8.73 39.05 22.26
CA ASN A 59 -9.29 37.75 21.93
C ASN A 59 -10.24 37.26 23.02
N ILE A 60 -11.50 37.03 22.66
CA ILE A 60 -12.56 36.50 23.52
C ILE A 60 -12.97 35.14 22.95
N SER A 61 -12.29 34.07 23.34
CA SER A 61 -12.50 32.73 22.74
C SER A 61 -13.16 31.72 23.66
N GLU A 62 -13.20 31.97 24.98
CA GLU A 62 -13.81 31.05 25.94
C GLU A 62 -15.34 31.27 26.01
N GLU A 63 -16.07 30.18 26.23
CA GLU A 63 -17.52 30.22 26.42
C GLU A 63 -17.85 31.11 27.64
N ASN A 64 -18.91 31.90 27.52
CA ASN A 64 -19.51 32.71 28.60
C ASN A 64 -18.71 33.93 29.11
N VAL A 65 -17.52 34.25 28.57
CA VAL A 65 -16.75 35.44 29.02
C VAL A 65 -17.58 36.73 28.93
N LEU A 66 -18.33 36.91 27.85
CA LEU A 66 -19.19 38.09 27.69
C LEU A 66 -20.55 37.98 28.37
N GLU A 67 -20.94 36.83 28.95
CA GLU A 67 -22.17 36.73 29.73
C GLU A 67 -22.06 37.54 31.03
N GLU A 68 -20.86 37.64 31.59
CA GLU A 68 -20.60 38.23 32.90
C GLU A 68 -19.54 39.36 32.90
N ALA A 69 -19.03 39.75 31.71
CA ALA A 69 -18.05 40.82 31.58
C ALA A 69 -18.50 41.95 30.63
N PHE A 70 -18.02 43.15 30.91
CA PHE A 70 -18.29 44.37 30.15
C PHE A 70 -16.99 45.01 29.66
N ILE A 71 -16.94 45.34 28.37
CA ILE A 71 -15.81 46.00 27.73
C ILE A 71 -16.33 47.27 27.05
N GLU A 72 -15.82 48.41 27.50
CA GLU A 72 -16.12 49.71 26.92
C GLU A 72 -14.83 50.38 26.46
N ILE A 73 -14.77 50.74 25.19
CA ILE A 73 -13.66 51.47 24.59
C ILE A 73 -14.19 52.76 24.01
N ASP A 74 -13.66 53.88 24.46
CA ASP A 74 -14.10 55.20 24.04
C ASP A 74 -12.92 56.07 23.58
N ASN A 75 -13.17 56.90 22.57
CA ASN A 75 -12.22 57.90 22.06
C ASN A 75 -10.78 57.36 21.92
N SER A 76 -10.61 56.23 21.25
CA SER A 76 -9.32 55.52 21.16
C SER A 76 -8.92 55.28 19.70
N THR A 77 -7.63 55.06 19.45
CA THR A 77 -7.09 54.94 18.08
C THR A 77 -6.38 53.62 17.89
N PHE A 78 -6.68 52.92 16.80
CA PHE A 78 -6.13 51.60 16.46
C PHE A 78 -5.36 51.66 15.15
N ILE A 79 -4.04 51.52 15.20
CA ILE A 79 -3.14 51.72 14.06
C ILE A 79 -2.29 50.46 13.79
N ASN A 80 -2.34 49.95 12.56
CA ASN A 80 -1.48 48.85 12.08
C ASN A 80 -1.52 47.59 12.97
N ASN A 81 -2.66 47.27 13.58
CA ASN A 81 -2.79 46.03 14.35
C ASN A 81 -3.11 44.86 13.41
N ASN A 82 -2.61 43.66 13.73
CA ASN A 82 -2.67 42.52 12.80
C ASN A 82 -3.01 41.18 13.49
N ALA A 83 -3.89 40.41 12.88
CA ALA A 83 -4.17 39.02 13.25
C ALA A 83 -4.55 38.18 12.03
N ASN A 84 -4.76 36.87 12.20
CA ASN A 84 -5.39 36.04 11.16
C ASN A 84 -6.91 36.33 11.10
N LEU A 85 -7.56 36.28 12.27
CA LEU A 85 -8.97 36.66 12.44
C LEU A 85 -9.11 37.80 13.44
N GLY A 86 -9.92 38.80 13.11
CA GLY A 86 -10.20 39.91 14.03
C GLY A 86 -8.95 40.74 14.28
N GLY A 87 -8.56 41.58 13.31
CA GLY A 87 -7.30 42.35 13.34
C GLY A 87 -7.13 43.19 14.61
N ILE A 88 -8.26 43.61 15.20
CA ILE A 88 -8.30 44.25 16.52
C ILE A 88 -8.96 43.30 17.52
N ILE A 89 -10.22 42.91 17.26
CA ILE A 89 -11.02 42.10 18.17
C ILE A 89 -11.48 40.83 17.46
N TYR A 90 -11.23 39.70 18.12
CA TYR A 90 -11.86 38.42 17.80
C TYR A 90 -12.78 37.99 18.93
N ILE A 91 -14.02 37.64 18.56
CA ILE A 91 -14.98 36.98 19.43
C ILE A 91 -15.26 35.59 18.84
N GLY A 92 -14.89 34.56 19.62
CA GLY A 92 -15.08 33.15 19.31
C GLY A 92 -16.51 32.68 19.56
N THR A 93 -16.67 31.36 19.72
CA THR A 93 -17.96 30.66 19.88
C THR A 93 -18.68 31.04 21.16
N ILE A 94 -19.29 32.22 21.16
CA ILE A 94 -20.50 32.43 21.94
C ILE A 94 -21.61 31.76 21.15
N THR A 95 -22.38 30.90 21.82
CA THR A 95 -23.54 30.25 21.21
C THR A 95 -24.35 31.27 20.41
N SER A 96 -24.81 30.90 19.21
CA SER A 96 -25.43 31.76 18.18
C SER A 96 -26.66 32.62 18.60
N LYS A 97 -26.95 32.75 19.89
CA LYS A 97 -28.07 33.51 20.47
C LYS A 97 -27.65 34.59 21.48
N PHE A 98 -26.37 34.73 21.81
CA PHE A 98 -25.94 35.78 22.73
C PHE A 98 -25.84 37.13 22.01
N ASP A 99 -26.44 38.14 22.63
CA ASP A 99 -26.43 39.53 22.17
C ASP A 99 -25.24 40.26 22.80
N VAL A 100 -24.16 40.40 22.02
CA VAL A 100 -22.88 40.98 22.46
C VAL A 100 -22.97 42.50 22.65
N THR A 101 -23.97 43.15 22.04
CA THR A 101 -24.10 44.63 22.01
C THR A 101 -24.23 45.26 23.40
N LYS A 102 -24.68 44.48 24.39
CA LYS A 102 -24.83 44.92 25.78
C LYS A 102 -23.52 44.93 26.55
N ASN A 103 -22.56 44.11 26.12
CA ASN A 103 -21.35 43.78 26.85
C ASN A 103 -20.09 44.33 26.18
N LEU A 104 -20.13 44.65 24.89
CA LEU A 104 -19.02 45.26 24.16
C LEU A 104 -19.49 46.54 23.46
N LYS A 105 -18.83 47.66 23.74
CA LYS A 105 -19.05 48.93 23.04
C LYS A 105 -17.73 49.59 22.68
N ILE A 106 -17.67 50.12 21.47
CA ILE A 106 -16.54 50.90 20.96
C ILE A 106 -17.09 52.17 20.32
N THR A 107 -16.91 53.29 21.01
CA THR A 107 -17.45 54.60 20.64
C THR A 107 -16.33 55.56 20.29
N ASP A 108 -16.63 56.50 19.38
CA ASP A 108 -15.77 57.64 19.04
C ASP A 108 -14.30 57.28 18.72
N SER A 109 -14.08 56.07 18.21
CA SER A 109 -12.75 55.50 18.00
C SER A 109 -12.39 55.41 16.51
N GLU A 110 -11.09 55.51 16.23
CA GLU A 110 -10.55 55.50 14.86
C GLU A 110 -9.77 54.22 14.54
N PHE A 111 -9.97 53.70 13.33
CA PHE A 111 -9.36 52.46 12.85
C PHE A 111 -8.54 52.70 11.57
N ILE A 112 -7.21 52.65 11.69
CA ILE A 112 -6.28 53.02 10.61
C ILE A 112 -5.38 51.82 10.27
N ASN A 113 -5.47 51.35 9.03
CA ASN A 113 -4.57 50.32 8.46
C ASN A 113 -4.44 49.02 9.29
N ASN A 114 -5.49 48.62 10.00
CA ASN A 114 -5.53 47.31 10.66
C ASN A 114 -5.78 46.20 9.63
N ASN A 115 -5.23 45.00 9.87
CA ASN A 115 -5.21 43.93 8.88
C ASN A 115 -5.60 42.58 9.51
N ALA A 116 -6.42 41.82 8.78
CA ALA A 116 -6.69 40.40 9.05
C ALA A 116 -7.16 39.71 7.78
N ASN A 117 -7.05 38.38 7.73
CA ASN A 117 -7.61 37.61 6.61
C ASN A 117 -9.13 37.72 6.59
N SER A 118 -9.76 37.72 7.77
CA SER A 118 -11.19 37.98 7.94
C SER A 118 -11.44 38.88 9.16
N GLY A 119 -12.26 39.92 8.98
CA GLY A 119 -12.57 40.91 10.02
C GLY A 119 -11.37 41.78 10.41
N GLU A 120 -10.95 42.71 9.53
CA GLU A 120 -9.84 43.67 9.80
C GLU A 120 -9.98 44.41 11.13
N ILE A 121 -11.22 44.71 11.53
CA ILE A 121 -11.56 45.37 12.79
C ILE A 121 -12.13 44.32 13.76
N LEU A 122 -13.24 43.71 13.40
CA LEU A 122 -14.03 42.86 14.28
C LEU A 122 -14.37 41.54 13.60
N PHE A 123 -14.14 40.44 14.30
CA PHE A 123 -14.66 39.13 13.94
C PHE A 123 -15.63 38.67 15.03
N ILE A 124 -16.89 38.39 14.66
CA ILE A 124 -18.02 38.23 15.57
C ILE A 124 -18.97 37.11 15.10
N SER A 125 -19.75 36.50 15.99
CA SER A 125 -20.74 35.46 15.63
C SER A 125 -21.82 35.93 14.65
N GLN A 126 -22.29 37.17 14.76
CA GLN A 126 -23.31 37.78 13.88
C GLN A 126 -22.90 39.20 13.52
N VAL A 127 -22.76 39.48 12.23
CA VAL A 127 -22.29 40.80 11.75
C VAL A 127 -23.30 41.91 12.04
N ASP A 128 -24.60 41.60 12.09
CA ASP A 128 -25.64 42.61 12.34
C ASP A 128 -25.45 43.35 13.67
N GLN A 129 -24.85 42.70 14.67
CA GLN A 129 -24.54 43.30 15.97
C GLN A 129 -23.36 44.30 15.91
N ALA A 130 -22.49 44.19 14.90
CA ALA A 130 -21.29 45.00 14.80
C ALA A 130 -21.57 46.49 14.65
N LYS A 131 -22.68 46.86 14.00
CA LYS A 131 -23.10 48.25 13.85
C LYS A 131 -23.46 48.90 15.18
N GLU A 132 -24.03 48.14 16.11
CA GLU A 132 -24.38 48.63 17.44
C GLU A 132 -23.15 48.67 18.37
N ILE A 133 -22.22 47.74 18.19
CA ILE A 133 -20.94 47.70 18.93
C ILE A 133 -20.02 48.84 18.50
N LEU A 134 -19.88 49.05 17.19
CA LEU A 134 -19.01 50.03 16.56
C LEU A 134 -19.84 51.28 16.25
N ASN A 135 -20.18 52.06 17.28
CA ASN A 135 -20.90 53.31 17.13
C ASN A 135 -19.95 54.42 16.64
N SER A 136 -19.43 54.29 15.41
CA SER A 136 -18.57 55.29 14.77
C SER A 136 -19.17 55.76 13.46
N SER A 137 -18.96 57.04 13.14
CA SER A 137 -19.40 57.64 11.87
C SER A 137 -18.70 57.06 10.63
N ASN A 138 -17.63 56.27 10.82
CA ASN A 138 -16.77 55.68 9.78
C ASN A 138 -16.85 54.15 9.71
N PHE A 139 -17.96 53.56 10.19
CA PHE A 139 -18.19 52.12 10.14
C PHE A 139 -18.19 51.57 8.71
N ASP A 140 -17.27 50.66 8.41
CA ASP A 140 -17.22 49.93 7.14
C ASP A 140 -17.53 48.45 7.37
N ASN A 141 -18.71 48.02 6.94
CA ASN A 141 -19.16 46.63 6.99
C ASN A 141 -18.17 45.64 6.36
N LYS A 142 -17.34 46.08 5.40
CA LYS A 142 -16.35 45.20 4.75
C LYS A 142 -15.18 44.85 5.66
N LYS A 143 -14.98 45.60 6.75
CA LYS A 143 -13.92 45.39 7.74
C LYS A 143 -14.35 44.53 8.93
N VAL A 144 -15.59 44.06 8.91
CA VAL A 144 -16.13 43.11 9.87
C VAL A 144 -16.38 41.79 9.16
N ASP A 145 -16.29 40.67 9.88
CA ASP A 145 -16.70 39.37 9.36
C ASP A 145 -17.21 38.44 10.48
N SER A 146 -17.70 37.26 10.09
CA SER A 146 -18.24 36.27 11.03
C SER A 146 -17.81 34.84 10.75
N HIS A 147 -18.12 33.98 11.72
CA HIS A 147 -18.17 32.54 11.56
C HIS A 147 -19.11 32.12 10.40
N PRO A 148 -18.90 30.93 9.81
CA PRO A 148 -19.73 30.43 8.72
C PRO A 148 -21.18 30.23 9.17
N CYS A 149 -22.11 30.63 8.33
CA CYS A 149 -23.55 30.58 8.64
C CYS A 149 -24.41 30.22 7.43
N ASN A 150 -23.82 30.17 6.24
CA ASN A 150 -24.53 29.96 4.99
C ASN A 150 -23.85 28.91 4.11
N LEU A 151 -24.67 28.15 3.40
CA LEU A 151 -24.25 27.28 2.30
C LEU A 151 -24.80 27.88 1.00
N SER A 152 -23.98 27.92 -0.06
CA SER A 152 -24.29 28.64 -1.31
C SER A 152 -23.81 27.92 -2.55
N TRP A 153 -24.49 28.10 -3.67
CA TRP A 153 -24.01 27.70 -5.01
C TRP A 153 -23.04 28.69 -5.64
N ASP A 154 -22.97 29.93 -5.13
CA ASP A 154 -22.04 30.96 -5.60
C ASP A 154 -21.02 31.31 -4.51
N LYS A 155 -19.79 31.57 -4.94
CA LYS A 155 -18.65 31.82 -4.08
C LYS A 155 -18.63 33.23 -3.45
N THR A 156 -19.41 34.17 -3.98
CA THR A 156 -19.39 35.59 -3.59
C THR A 156 -20.75 36.11 -3.13
N LYS A 157 -21.82 35.38 -3.41
CA LYS A 157 -23.18 35.76 -3.09
C LYS A 157 -23.94 34.55 -2.56
N LEU A 158 -24.87 34.80 -1.65
CA LEU A 158 -25.76 33.75 -1.16
C LEU A 158 -26.76 33.33 -2.25
N VAL A 159 -26.63 32.09 -2.70
CA VAL A 159 -27.52 31.44 -3.68
C VAL A 159 -27.91 30.08 -3.12
N THR A 160 -29.10 29.99 -2.52
CA THR A 160 -29.61 28.76 -1.90
C THR A 160 -30.39 27.87 -2.87
N HIS A 161 -30.89 28.43 -3.97
CA HIS A 161 -31.49 27.70 -5.08
C HIS A 161 -30.77 28.08 -6.38
N MET A 162 -30.29 27.07 -7.11
CA MET A 162 -29.65 27.28 -8.42
C MET A 162 -30.73 27.37 -9.50
N SER A 163 -30.81 28.53 -10.16
CA SER A 163 -31.76 28.79 -11.25
C SER A 163 -31.54 27.91 -12.48
N ASP A 164 -30.31 27.46 -12.68
CA ASP A 164 -29.91 26.66 -13.84
C ASP A 164 -30.33 25.20 -13.67
N LYS A 165 -31.54 24.91 -14.15
CA LYS A 165 -32.13 23.59 -14.21
C LYS A 165 -31.21 22.58 -14.90
N LYS A 166 -30.96 21.42 -14.26
CA LYS A 166 -30.14 20.33 -14.82
C LYS A 166 -31.02 19.31 -15.51
N ILE A 167 -30.79 19.10 -16.80
CA ILE A 167 -31.53 18.12 -17.61
C ILE A 167 -30.64 16.89 -17.80
N ILE A 168 -31.14 15.73 -17.39
CA ILE A 168 -30.41 14.46 -17.40
C ILE A 168 -31.32 13.31 -17.82
N MET A 169 -30.74 12.17 -18.16
CA MET A 169 -31.47 10.91 -18.31
C MET A 169 -31.21 9.98 -17.12
N SER A 170 -32.09 9.00 -16.91
CA SER A 170 -31.89 8.02 -15.84
C SER A 170 -30.56 7.26 -16.01
N GLY A 171 -29.70 7.33 -15.00
CA GLY A 171 -28.36 6.74 -14.99
C GLY A 171 -27.22 7.70 -15.37
N ASP A 172 -27.54 8.94 -15.76
CA ASP A 172 -26.54 9.97 -16.00
C ASP A 172 -25.93 10.50 -14.70
N SER A 173 -24.67 10.89 -14.82
CA SER A 173 -24.01 11.71 -13.81
C SER A 173 -24.33 13.18 -14.08
N ILE A 174 -24.49 13.97 -13.02
CA ILE A 174 -24.48 15.43 -13.18
C ILE A 174 -23.05 15.83 -13.57
N SER A 175 -22.87 16.24 -14.83
CA SER A 175 -21.56 16.63 -15.38
C SER A 175 -21.14 18.01 -14.86
N ASN A 176 -19.86 18.12 -14.49
CA ASN A 176 -19.23 19.16 -13.65
C ASN A 176 -19.65 19.07 -12.18
N GLY A 177 -18.74 18.58 -11.33
CA GLY A 177 -18.94 18.41 -9.90
C GLY A 177 -19.67 19.61 -9.30
N LEU A 178 -20.75 19.36 -8.57
CA LEU A 178 -21.51 20.41 -7.92
C LEU A 178 -20.67 20.94 -6.76
N TYR A 179 -20.38 22.24 -6.79
CA TYR A 179 -19.60 22.91 -5.75
C TYR A 179 -20.52 23.73 -4.86
N ALA A 180 -20.58 23.36 -3.59
CA ALA A 180 -21.20 24.19 -2.56
C ALA A 180 -20.12 25.00 -1.85
N TYR A 181 -20.42 26.26 -1.53
CA TYR A 181 -19.52 27.18 -0.85
C TYR A 181 -20.05 27.49 0.54
N ILE A 182 -19.16 27.55 1.51
CA ILE A 182 -19.46 27.94 2.89
C ILE A 182 -19.17 29.42 3.03
N LEU A 183 -20.20 30.18 3.37
CA LEU A 183 -20.14 31.64 3.47
C LEU A 183 -20.41 32.14 4.89
N SER A 184 -19.75 33.23 5.25
CA SER A 184 -20.08 34.07 6.42
C SER A 184 -21.28 34.97 6.15
N ASP A 185 -21.69 35.78 7.14
CA ASP A 185 -22.76 36.78 6.97
C ASP A 185 -22.43 37.83 5.89
N THR A 186 -21.13 38.07 5.66
CA THR A 186 -20.67 39.04 4.66
C THR A 186 -20.52 38.45 3.25
N ASN A 187 -20.96 37.20 3.05
CA ASN A 187 -20.77 36.42 1.82
C ASN A 187 -19.29 36.18 1.45
N ARG A 188 -18.39 36.22 2.42
CA ARG A 188 -17.01 35.78 2.23
C ARG A 188 -16.90 34.28 2.41
N ILE A 189 -16.02 33.65 1.61
CA ILE A 189 -15.74 32.22 1.73
C ILE A 189 -15.00 31.99 3.04
N TYR A 190 -15.54 31.10 3.87
CA TYR A 190 -14.90 30.71 5.10
C TYR A 190 -13.98 29.51 4.88
N ASN A 191 -12.68 29.72 5.01
CA ASN A 191 -11.68 28.66 4.83
C ASN A 191 -11.43 27.93 6.15
N ILE A 192 -12.13 26.80 6.34
CA ILE A 192 -12.07 25.97 7.56
C ILE A 192 -10.64 25.46 7.88
N ILE A 193 -9.72 25.41 6.91
CA ILE A 193 -8.50 24.57 7.03
C ILE A 193 -7.17 25.32 6.81
N ASP A 194 -7.18 26.57 6.33
CA ASP A 194 -5.97 27.41 6.36
C ASP A 194 -5.71 28.08 7.72
N GLU A 195 -6.69 28.07 8.63
CA GLU A 195 -6.59 28.81 9.88
C GLU A 195 -6.05 27.93 11.00
N SER A 196 -4.77 27.54 10.98
CA SER A 196 -3.92 27.14 12.14
C SER A 196 -4.56 26.36 13.34
N THR A 197 -5.68 25.66 13.14
CA THR A 197 -6.59 25.11 14.17
C THR A 197 -6.97 23.67 13.85
N VAL A 198 -6.10 22.94 13.14
CA VAL A 198 -6.18 21.48 13.05
C VAL A 198 -5.69 20.87 14.37
N ASP A 199 -6.34 21.22 15.48
CA ASP A 199 -6.17 20.51 16.76
C ASP A 199 -7.17 19.35 16.86
N SER A 200 -8.19 19.24 15.99
CA SER A 200 -9.08 18.07 15.97
C SER A 200 -9.85 17.85 14.65
N LEU A 201 -10.17 16.57 14.37
CA LEU A 201 -11.07 16.14 13.29
C LEU A 201 -12.50 16.72 13.41
N SER A 202 -12.85 17.31 14.57
CA SER A 202 -14.19 17.82 14.86
C SER A 202 -14.55 19.10 14.10
N ASN A 203 -13.55 19.77 13.51
CA ASN A 203 -13.73 21.02 12.76
C ASN A 203 -14.09 20.79 11.28
N VAL A 204 -14.15 19.53 10.82
CA VAL A 204 -14.48 19.21 9.42
C VAL A 204 -16.00 19.20 9.23
N MET A 205 -16.48 20.00 8.27
CA MET A 205 -17.88 20.02 7.87
C MET A 205 -18.15 18.94 6.82
N PHE A 206 -19.27 18.23 6.98
CA PHE A 206 -19.72 17.21 6.05
C PHE A 206 -21.11 17.58 5.51
N VAL A 207 -21.31 17.36 4.22
CA VAL A 207 -22.58 17.54 3.52
C VAL A 207 -23.02 16.24 2.86
N ASN A 208 -24.33 16.09 2.69
CA ASN A 208 -24.94 14.94 2.03
C ASN A 208 -25.90 15.41 0.93
N ALA A 209 -26.03 14.62 -0.12
CA ALA A 209 -26.93 14.86 -1.24
C ALA A 209 -28.14 13.92 -1.20
N THR A 210 -29.33 14.47 -1.44
CA THR A 210 -30.57 13.71 -1.55
C THR A 210 -31.47 14.27 -2.67
N ILE A 211 -32.36 13.43 -3.19
CA ILE A 211 -33.32 13.83 -4.22
C ILE A 211 -34.73 13.89 -3.63
N LEU A 212 -35.40 15.00 -3.88
CA LEU A 212 -36.75 15.30 -3.44
C LEU A 212 -37.67 15.37 -4.66
N ASP A 213 -38.96 15.12 -4.43
CA ASP A 213 -40.01 15.47 -5.39
C ASP A 213 -40.19 17.00 -5.49
N LYS A 214 -41.05 17.44 -6.41
CA LYS A 214 -41.38 18.88 -6.57
C LYS A 214 -41.99 19.51 -5.33
N ASP A 215 -42.61 18.70 -4.47
CA ASP A 215 -43.27 19.15 -3.25
C ASP A 215 -42.30 19.19 -2.05
N GLY A 216 -41.02 18.87 -2.28
CA GLY A 216 -39.95 18.90 -1.27
C GLY A 216 -39.92 17.69 -0.33
N LYS A 217 -40.58 16.58 -0.67
CA LYS A 217 -40.54 15.32 0.09
C LYS A 217 -39.55 14.34 -0.55
N PHE A 218 -39.09 13.36 0.23
CA PHE A 218 -38.23 12.30 -0.31
C PHE A 218 -38.92 11.57 -1.46
N SER A 219 -38.26 11.52 -2.61
CA SER A 219 -38.81 10.91 -3.82
C SER A 219 -38.84 9.38 -3.70
N ASN A 220 -39.97 8.79 -4.09
CA ASN A 220 -40.09 7.33 -4.33
C ASN A 220 -39.91 6.96 -5.80
N ASP A 221 -39.78 7.97 -6.68
CA ASP A 221 -39.71 7.81 -8.14
C ASP A 221 -38.32 8.16 -8.70
N ALA A 222 -37.40 8.60 -7.84
CA ALA A 222 -36.00 8.83 -8.19
C ALA A 222 -35.09 8.60 -6.98
N ILE A 223 -33.87 8.15 -7.25
CA ILE A 223 -32.83 7.87 -6.27
C ILE A 223 -31.47 8.37 -6.74
N ILE A 224 -30.60 8.60 -5.76
CA ILE A 224 -29.20 8.93 -5.97
C ILE A 224 -28.33 7.73 -5.61
N ILE A 225 -27.39 7.36 -6.50
CA ILE A 225 -26.38 6.33 -6.23
C ILE A 225 -24.98 6.89 -6.52
N GLY A 226 -24.03 6.59 -5.63
CA GLY A 226 -22.65 7.04 -5.69
C GLY A 226 -22.22 7.71 -4.38
N ASP A 227 -21.19 8.55 -4.47
CA ASP A 227 -20.61 9.27 -3.33
C ASP A 227 -21.48 10.49 -2.96
N ARG A 228 -22.58 10.23 -2.23
CA ARG A 228 -23.53 11.27 -1.81
C ARG A 228 -23.03 12.12 -0.64
N GLU A 229 -22.08 11.60 0.15
CA GLU A 229 -21.49 12.27 1.31
C GLU A 229 -20.09 12.78 0.96
N THR A 230 -19.84 14.05 1.28
CA THR A 230 -18.54 14.68 1.01
C THR A 230 -18.17 15.65 2.13
N PHE A 231 -16.87 15.88 2.31
CA PHE A 231 -16.35 16.85 3.25
C PHE A 231 -16.05 18.16 2.53
N CYS A 232 -16.13 19.26 3.27
CA CYS A 232 -15.80 20.58 2.76
C CYS A 232 -14.34 20.90 3.10
N TRP A 233 -13.58 21.34 2.09
CA TRP A 233 -12.19 21.76 2.23
C TRP A 233 -12.03 23.19 1.72
N SER A 234 -11.35 24.03 2.50
CA SER A 234 -11.15 25.45 2.19
C SER A 234 -12.43 26.21 1.81
N GLY A 235 -13.53 25.92 2.51
CA GLY A 235 -14.83 26.53 2.25
C GLY A 235 -15.57 26.01 1.02
N ILE A 236 -15.09 24.92 0.40
CA ILE A 236 -15.65 24.32 -0.81
C ILE A 236 -16.02 22.86 -0.53
N CYS A 237 -17.28 22.50 -0.74
CA CYS A 237 -17.77 21.12 -0.68
C CYS A 237 -17.97 20.62 -2.13
N SER A 238 -17.15 19.65 -2.55
CA SER A 238 -17.19 19.11 -3.91
C SER A 238 -18.00 17.82 -3.93
N LEU A 239 -19.15 17.82 -4.61
CA LEU A 239 -19.94 16.63 -4.84
C LEU A 239 -19.54 16.03 -6.20
N ASN A 240 -18.64 15.04 -6.16
CA ASN A 240 -18.13 14.38 -7.36
C ASN A 240 -18.91 13.08 -7.61
N SER A 241 -19.21 12.81 -8.89
CA SER A 241 -19.63 11.47 -9.34
C SER A 241 -20.95 10.95 -8.76
N VAL A 242 -21.97 11.79 -8.73
CA VAL A 242 -23.32 11.39 -8.33
C VAL A 242 -24.17 11.05 -9.55
N LYS A 243 -24.73 9.84 -9.57
CA LYS A 243 -25.67 9.37 -10.60
C LYS A 243 -27.10 9.38 -10.09
N ILE A 244 -28.01 9.84 -10.93
CA ILE A 244 -29.43 9.92 -10.60
C ILE A 244 -30.19 8.92 -11.46
N TYR A 245 -31.05 8.12 -10.83
CA TYR A 245 -31.89 7.12 -11.47
C TYR A 245 -33.33 7.42 -11.11
N GLY A 246 -34.26 7.33 -12.05
CA GLY A 246 -35.64 7.66 -11.75
C GLY A 246 -36.55 7.66 -12.96
N LYS A 247 -37.86 7.81 -12.70
CA LYS A 247 -38.87 8.00 -13.74
C LYS A 247 -38.77 9.40 -14.34
N PRO A 248 -39.18 9.59 -15.60
CA PRO A 248 -39.26 10.90 -16.21
C PRO A 248 -40.13 11.86 -15.39
N GLY A 249 -39.62 13.07 -15.13
CA GLY A 249 -40.25 14.04 -14.24
C GLY A 249 -39.27 15.14 -13.81
N ASP A 250 -39.78 16.16 -13.12
CA ASP A 250 -38.91 17.13 -12.45
C ASP A 250 -38.82 16.84 -10.95
N TYR A 251 -37.63 17.05 -10.41
CA TYR A 251 -37.20 16.74 -9.06
C TYR A 251 -36.32 17.87 -8.53
N VAL A 252 -36.04 17.86 -7.23
CA VAL A 252 -35.13 18.81 -6.59
C VAL A 252 -33.97 18.03 -5.98
N LEU A 253 -32.76 18.30 -6.43
CA LEU A 253 -31.55 17.82 -5.77
C LEU A 253 -31.21 18.76 -4.62
N GLN A 254 -31.12 18.23 -3.41
CA GLN A 254 -30.78 18.97 -2.20
C GLN A 254 -29.42 18.52 -1.66
N ILE A 255 -28.54 19.48 -1.38
CA ILE A 255 -27.34 19.27 -0.58
C ILE A 255 -27.60 19.89 0.80
N TYR A 256 -27.32 19.16 1.88
CA TYR A 256 -27.54 19.62 3.24
C TYR A 256 -26.40 19.23 4.18
N VAL A 257 -26.20 20.05 5.21
CA VAL A 257 -25.16 19.84 6.22
C VAL A 257 -25.56 18.71 7.17
N ILE A 258 -24.69 17.72 7.33
CA ILE A 258 -24.85 16.60 8.28
C ILE A 258 -23.94 16.71 9.50
N SER A 259 -22.78 17.35 9.36
CA SER A 259 -21.87 17.71 10.45
C SER A 259 -21.51 19.17 10.29
N ASN A 260 -21.73 19.97 11.34
CA ASN A 260 -21.58 21.42 11.30
C ASN A 260 -20.16 21.92 11.63
N GLY A 261 -19.20 21.01 11.85
CA GLY A 261 -17.80 21.35 12.12
C GLY A 261 -17.60 22.21 13.38
N GLY A 262 -18.49 22.11 14.36
CA GLY A 262 -18.48 22.94 15.57
C GLY A 262 -19.26 24.26 15.45
N PHE A 263 -19.74 24.62 14.27
CA PHE A 263 -20.49 25.85 14.03
C PHE A 263 -22.01 25.62 14.10
N ILE A 264 -22.63 25.93 15.22
CA ILE A 264 -24.09 25.75 15.43
C ILE A 264 -24.92 26.45 14.33
N SER A 265 -24.46 27.61 13.86
CA SER A 265 -25.04 28.39 12.75
C SER A 265 -25.20 27.61 11.45
N MET A 266 -24.39 26.56 11.23
CA MET A 266 -24.42 25.72 10.03
C MET A 266 -25.37 24.53 10.12
N THR A 267 -25.99 24.32 11.29
CA THR A 267 -26.92 23.21 11.51
C THR A 267 -28.14 23.34 10.59
N SER A 268 -28.49 22.24 9.93
CA SER A 268 -29.67 22.15 9.04
C SER A 268 -29.66 23.09 7.83
N LYS A 269 -28.49 23.67 7.46
CA LYS A 269 -28.36 24.45 6.22
C LYS A 269 -28.43 23.53 5.01
N ASN A 270 -29.13 23.99 3.98
CA ASN A 270 -29.27 23.26 2.73
C ASN A 270 -29.27 24.22 1.53
N ILE A 271 -28.98 23.65 0.36
CA ILE A 271 -29.08 24.30 -0.95
C ILE A 271 -29.73 23.32 -1.92
N THR A 272 -30.37 23.86 -2.95
CA THR A 272 -31.21 23.09 -3.87
C THR A 272 -30.94 23.45 -5.33
N VAL A 273 -31.14 22.49 -6.23
CA VAL A 273 -31.09 22.69 -7.68
C VAL A 273 -32.16 21.83 -8.35
N ASP A 274 -32.86 22.40 -9.32
CA ASP A 274 -33.89 21.69 -10.06
C ASP A 274 -33.24 20.70 -11.05
N VAL A 275 -33.76 19.48 -11.06
CA VAL A 275 -33.29 18.39 -11.94
C VAL A 275 -34.48 17.81 -12.70
N THR A 276 -34.35 17.67 -14.02
CA THR A 276 -35.34 16.95 -14.84
C THR A 276 -34.74 15.70 -15.40
N ILE A 277 -35.43 14.59 -15.13
CA ILE A 277 -35.18 13.32 -15.78
C ILE A 277 -36.07 13.28 -17.02
N GLU A 278 -35.45 13.29 -18.20
CA GLU A 278 -36.16 13.15 -19.47
C GLU A 278 -36.35 11.68 -19.87
N ASN A 279 -37.23 11.45 -20.84
CA ASN A 279 -37.37 10.16 -21.48
C ASN A 279 -36.05 9.73 -22.13
N CYS A 280 -35.73 8.44 -22.03
CA CYS A 280 -34.53 7.91 -22.64
C CYS A 280 -34.57 8.04 -24.17
N ASN A 281 -33.59 8.73 -24.75
CA ASN A 281 -33.39 8.80 -26.19
C ASN A 281 -32.25 7.89 -26.70
N ARG A 282 -31.59 7.16 -25.79
CA ARG A 282 -30.47 6.27 -26.08
C ARG A 282 -30.92 4.90 -26.53
N THR A 283 -29.98 4.13 -27.08
CA THR A 283 -30.24 2.85 -27.74
C THR A 283 -30.80 1.79 -26.78
N TYR A 284 -30.44 1.85 -25.50
CA TYR A 284 -30.86 0.89 -24.49
C TYR A 284 -31.49 1.58 -23.28
N ASN A 285 -32.57 0.96 -22.81
CA ASN A 285 -33.28 1.33 -21.60
C ASN A 285 -33.69 0.06 -20.84
N LYS A 286 -32.88 -0.33 -19.84
CA LYS A 286 -33.16 -1.53 -19.02
C LYS A 286 -32.54 -1.37 -17.64
N ASP A 287 -33.18 -1.93 -16.62
CA ASP A 287 -32.57 -2.07 -15.30
C ASP A 287 -31.50 -3.17 -15.30
N ASN A 288 -30.27 -2.82 -15.68
CA ASN A 288 -29.13 -3.74 -15.62
C ASN A 288 -28.52 -3.89 -14.23
N LEU A 289 -28.84 -2.97 -13.30
CA LEU A 289 -28.24 -2.94 -11.96
C LEU A 289 -29.17 -3.55 -10.89
N ASN A 290 -30.39 -3.95 -11.26
CA ASN A 290 -31.46 -4.42 -10.36
C ASN A 290 -31.77 -3.42 -9.24
N ILE A 291 -31.76 -2.13 -9.57
CA ILE A 291 -32.01 -1.02 -8.63
C ILE A 291 -33.47 -0.55 -8.63
N GLY A 292 -34.32 -1.15 -9.46
CA GLY A 292 -35.74 -0.81 -9.60
C GLY A 292 -36.02 0.31 -10.60
N TYR A 293 -35.01 0.80 -11.32
CA TYR A 293 -35.11 1.88 -12.29
C TYR A 293 -34.37 1.52 -13.58
N GLU A 294 -35.00 1.82 -14.72
CA GLU A 294 -34.37 1.59 -16.02
C GLU A 294 -33.22 2.57 -16.25
N THR A 295 -32.09 2.09 -16.77
CA THR A 295 -30.92 2.92 -17.07
C THR A 295 -30.86 3.24 -18.56
N CYS A 296 -30.67 4.52 -18.89
CA CYS A 296 -30.57 5.01 -20.25
C CYS A 296 -29.09 5.13 -20.63
N TYR A 297 -28.58 4.25 -21.48
CA TYR A 297 -27.16 4.26 -21.85
C TYR A 297 -26.93 3.85 -23.31
N ASP A 298 -25.83 4.36 -23.88
CA ASP A 298 -25.27 3.83 -25.13
C ASP A 298 -24.11 2.89 -24.77
N PRO A 299 -24.10 1.64 -25.29
CA PRO A 299 -23.05 0.70 -24.98
C PRO A 299 -21.73 1.16 -25.61
N VAL A 300 -20.70 1.31 -24.79
CA VAL A 300 -19.33 1.49 -25.28
C VAL A 300 -18.78 0.12 -25.65
N CYS A 301 -18.79 -0.21 -26.93
CA CYS A 301 -18.29 -1.48 -27.42
C CYS A 301 -16.75 -1.46 -27.52
N ILE A 302 -16.09 -2.35 -26.79
CA ILE A 302 -14.63 -2.56 -26.82
C ILE A 302 -14.35 -3.73 -27.76
N SER A 303 -13.53 -3.55 -28.80
CA SER A 303 -13.25 -4.52 -29.90
C SER A 303 -12.95 -5.96 -29.42
N CYS A 304 -13.57 -6.97 -30.04
CA CYS A 304 -13.14 -8.37 -29.92
C CYS A 304 -11.68 -8.48 -30.40
N VAL A 305 -10.80 -9.07 -29.60
CA VAL A 305 -9.36 -9.13 -29.93
C VAL A 305 -9.08 -10.24 -30.95
N HIS A 306 -9.58 -11.45 -30.71
CA HIS A 306 -9.39 -12.63 -31.55
C HIS A 306 -10.74 -13.30 -31.86
N GLY A 307 -11.63 -12.57 -32.54
CA GLY A 307 -12.97 -13.05 -32.85
C GLY A 307 -13.83 -12.04 -33.58
N LYS A 308 -15.08 -12.41 -33.85
CA LYS A 308 -16.08 -11.55 -34.49
C LYS A 308 -17.33 -11.45 -33.61
N TYR A 309 -17.95 -10.28 -33.58
CA TYR A 309 -19.26 -10.12 -32.93
C TYR A 309 -20.33 -10.89 -33.68
N ILE A 310 -21.26 -11.49 -32.93
CA ILE A 310 -22.46 -12.13 -33.49
C ILE A 310 -23.43 -11.06 -34.05
N ASP A 311 -23.53 -9.91 -33.37
CA ASP A 311 -24.29 -8.75 -33.82
C ASP A 311 -23.50 -7.48 -33.47
N SER A 312 -23.03 -6.77 -34.50
CA SER A 312 -22.22 -5.56 -34.37
C SER A 312 -22.97 -4.36 -33.79
N LYS A 313 -24.30 -4.43 -33.65
CA LYS A 313 -25.12 -3.38 -33.01
C LYS A 313 -25.47 -3.67 -31.55
N LYS A 314 -25.37 -4.94 -31.12
CA LYS A 314 -25.71 -5.37 -29.75
C LYS A 314 -24.50 -5.60 -28.87
N CYS A 315 -23.33 -5.88 -29.45
CA CYS A 315 -22.10 -6.16 -28.70
C CYS A 315 -22.29 -7.24 -27.64
N ASP A 316 -23.25 -8.14 -27.85
CA ASP A 316 -23.72 -9.01 -26.78
C ASP A 316 -22.76 -10.18 -26.55
N ILE A 317 -22.08 -10.72 -27.58
CA ILE A 317 -21.17 -11.87 -27.46
C ILE A 317 -20.16 -11.90 -28.62
N CYS A 318 -18.86 -12.05 -28.33
CA CYS A 318 -17.82 -12.36 -29.33
C CYS A 318 -17.76 -13.87 -29.64
N THR A 319 -17.77 -14.25 -30.92
CA THR A 319 -17.37 -15.60 -31.36
C THR A 319 -15.86 -15.67 -31.50
N CYS A 320 -15.23 -16.50 -30.66
CA CYS A 320 -13.78 -16.63 -30.61
C CYS A 320 -13.24 -17.58 -31.66
N GLU A 321 -12.07 -17.25 -32.20
CA GLU A 321 -11.30 -18.17 -33.05
C GLU A 321 -10.82 -19.39 -32.23
N SER A 322 -10.51 -20.48 -32.92
CA SER A 322 -10.02 -21.72 -32.29
C SER A 322 -8.81 -21.43 -31.38
N GLY A 323 -8.86 -21.90 -30.13
CA GLY A 323 -7.82 -21.65 -29.13
C GLY A 323 -8.12 -20.49 -28.16
N TRP A 324 -9.16 -19.68 -28.41
CA TRP A 324 -9.53 -18.54 -27.56
C TRP A 324 -10.88 -18.73 -26.85
N LYS A 325 -11.00 -18.18 -25.64
CA LYS A 325 -12.15 -18.21 -24.73
C LYS A 325 -12.32 -16.87 -23.99
N GLY A 326 -13.47 -16.68 -23.36
CA GLY A 326 -13.84 -15.47 -22.60
C GLY A 326 -14.68 -14.49 -23.42
N ASP A 327 -15.44 -13.65 -22.75
CA ASP A 327 -16.46 -12.77 -23.36
C ASP A 327 -15.91 -11.87 -24.47
N MET A 328 -14.60 -11.57 -24.40
CA MET A 328 -13.86 -10.71 -25.33
C MET A 328 -12.80 -11.46 -26.16
N CYS A 329 -12.80 -12.80 -26.14
CA CYS A 329 -11.80 -13.66 -26.80
C CYS A 329 -10.35 -13.30 -26.44
N ASN A 330 -10.14 -12.97 -25.17
CA ASN A 330 -8.87 -12.52 -24.63
C ASN A 330 -8.15 -13.57 -23.77
N LYS A 331 -8.77 -14.73 -23.52
CA LYS A 331 -8.17 -15.83 -22.76
C LYS A 331 -7.93 -17.02 -23.69
N ARG A 332 -6.87 -17.82 -23.46
CA ARG A 332 -6.66 -19.09 -24.18
C ARG A 332 -7.19 -20.28 -23.39
N TYR A 333 -7.43 -21.41 -24.06
CA TYR A 333 -7.73 -22.67 -23.38
C TYR A 333 -6.54 -23.14 -22.54
N GLU A 334 -6.81 -23.63 -21.33
CA GLU A 334 -5.79 -24.18 -20.44
C GLU A 334 -5.39 -25.58 -20.91
N TYR A 335 -4.10 -25.79 -21.14
CA TYR A 335 -3.57 -27.12 -21.49
C TYR A 335 -3.62 -28.04 -20.27
N LYS A 336 -4.22 -29.22 -20.44
CA LYS A 336 -4.24 -30.26 -19.39
C LYS A 336 -3.08 -31.22 -19.62
N TYR A 337 -2.09 -31.17 -18.71
CA TYR A 337 -0.96 -32.09 -18.70
C TYR A 337 -1.39 -33.55 -18.59
N SER A 338 -0.60 -34.45 -19.17
CA SER A 338 -0.82 -35.89 -19.04
C SER A 338 -0.66 -36.37 -17.59
N LEU A 339 -1.74 -36.88 -17.01
CA LEU A 339 -1.75 -37.41 -15.63
C LEU A 339 -0.78 -38.59 -15.45
N THR A 340 -0.57 -39.38 -16.49
CA THR A 340 0.32 -40.55 -16.46
C THR A 340 1.77 -40.15 -16.27
N LEU A 341 2.25 -39.14 -17.00
CA LEU A 341 3.63 -38.66 -16.89
C LEU A 341 3.91 -38.08 -15.50
N ARG A 342 2.94 -37.35 -14.94
CA ARG A 342 3.02 -36.79 -13.59
C ARG A 342 3.30 -37.87 -12.53
N ILE A 343 2.46 -38.91 -12.49
CA ILE A 343 2.54 -39.96 -11.47
C ILE A 343 3.88 -40.69 -11.52
N ILE A 344 4.38 -40.97 -12.73
CA ILE A 344 5.66 -41.66 -12.92
C ILE A 344 6.81 -40.86 -12.30
N PHE A 345 6.91 -39.56 -12.61
CA PHE A 345 8.01 -38.73 -12.12
C PHE A 345 7.90 -38.40 -10.63
N GLU A 346 6.68 -38.24 -10.10
CA GLU A 346 6.47 -38.07 -8.65
C GLU A 346 7.00 -39.30 -7.87
N ILE A 347 6.73 -40.52 -8.35
CA ILE A 347 7.23 -41.76 -7.71
C ILE A 347 8.77 -41.80 -7.73
N ILE A 348 9.40 -41.49 -8.87
CA ILE A 348 10.87 -41.48 -9.01
C ILE A 348 11.51 -40.47 -8.04
N CYS A 349 10.93 -39.28 -7.92
CA CYS A 349 11.42 -38.24 -7.01
C CYS A 349 11.24 -38.63 -5.54
N VAL A 350 10.13 -39.28 -5.17
CA VAL A 350 9.91 -39.77 -3.79
C VAL A 350 10.94 -40.83 -3.41
N ILE A 351 11.22 -41.80 -4.29
CA ILE A 351 12.25 -42.82 -4.06
C ILE A 351 13.63 -42.15 -3.91
N SER A 352 13.95 -41.19 -4.78
CA SER A 352 15.23 -40.45 -4.74
C SER A 352 15.38 -39.60 -3.47
N ALA A 353 14.28 -39.04 -2.96
CA ALA A 353 14.24 -38.29 -1.71
C ALA A 353 14.47 -39.20 -0.50
N LEU A 354 13.83 -40.37 -0.44
CA LEU A 354 14.08 -41.36 0.62
C LEU A 354 15.53 -41.83 0.66
N PHE A 355 16.13 -42.06 -0.51
CA PHE A 355 17.55 -42.38 -0.63
C PHE A 355 18.45 -41.23 -0.12
N SER A 356 18.10 -39.99 -0.43
CA SER A 356 18.83 -38.81 0.04
C SER A 356 18.77 -38.66 1.57
N VAL A 357 17.62 -38.94 2.19
CA VAL A 357 17.48 -38.98 3.66
C VAL A 357 18.38 -40.05 4.28
N PHE A 358 18.46 -41.24 3.66
CA PHE A 358 19.38 -42.30 4.09
C PHE A 358 20.85 -41.84 4.02
N LEU A 359 21.25 -41.14 2.96
CA LEU A 359 22.60 -40.58 2.85
C LEU A 359 22.89 -39.52 3.92
N ILE A 360 21.94 -38.62 4.22
CA ILE A 360 22.09 -37.63 5.30
C ILE A 360 22.31 -38.34 6.64
N TYR A 361 21.49 -39.35 6.94
CA TYR A 361 21.65 -40.16 8.14
C TYR A 361 23.05 -40.81 8.19
N GLY A 362 23.47 -41.44 7.10
CA GLY A 362 24.79 -42.07 6.98
C GLY A 362 25.97 -41.10 7.15
N ILE A 363 25.85 -39.86 6.67
CA ILE A 363 26.88 -38.82 6.88
C ILE A 363 26.89 -38.34 8.33
N TRP A 364 25.70 -38.12 8.92
CA TRP A 364 25.57 -37.56 10.26
C TRP A 364 26.08 -38.51 11.34
N THR A 365 25.77 -39.80 11.24
CA THR A 365 26.25 -40.81 12.19
C THR A 365 27.76 -41.01 12.10
N ASN A 366 28.34 -40.94 10.90
CA ASN A 366 29.75 -41.19 10.65
C ASN A 366 30.60 -39.92 10.47
N LYS A 367 30.12 -38.76 10.92
CA LYS A 367 30.80 -37.46 10.73
C LYS A 367 32.21 -37.37 11.33
N LYS A 368 32.55 -38.28 12.25
CA LYS A 368 33.87 -38.34 12.91
C LYS A 368 34.89 -39.15 12.11
N GLU A 369 34.45 -39.96 11.14
CA GLU A 369 35.32 -40.80 10.33
C GLU A 369 36.25 -39.97 9.45
N SER A 370 37.48 -40.43 9.28
CA SER A 370 38.53 -39.68 8.58
C SER A 370 38.18 -39.36 7.13
N ILE A 371 37.43 -40.25 6.46
CA ILE A 371 36.99 -40.12 5.07
C ILE A 371 35.95 -38.99 4.92
N ILE A 372 34.95 -38.94 5.80
CA ILE A 372 33.91 -37.89 5.77
C ILE A 372 34.46 -36.56 6.30
N ARG A 373 35.31 -36.60 7.34
CA ARG A 373 35.86 -35.40 7.98
C ARG A 373 36.77 -34.59 7.03
N LYS A 374 37.53 -35.26 6.15
CA LYS A 374 38.42 -34.61 5.16
C LYS A 374 37.66 -33.70 4.18
N SER A 375 36.42 -34.03 3.85
CA SER A 375 35.61 -33.32 2.85
C SER A 375 34.57 -32.36 3.43
N ASN A 376 34.69 -32.01 4.71
CA ASN A 376 33.74 -31.19 5.46
C ASN A 376 32.31 -31.78 5.49
N PRO A 377 31.89 -32.43 6.59
CA PRO A 377 30.58 -33.08 6.71
C PRO A 377 29.40 -32.13 6.43
N THR A 378 29.54 -30.84 6.79
CA THR A 378 28.51 -29.82 6.57
C THR A 378 28.29 -29.57 5.08
N PHE A 379 29.36 -29.54 4.28
CA PHE A 379 29.26 -29.35 2.82
C PHE A 379 28.53 -30.53 2.15
N LEU A 380 28.80 -31.77 2.57
CA LEU A 380 28.12 -32.96 2.07
C LEU A 380 26.62 -32.95 2.43
N ILE A 381 26.26 -32.58 3.66
CA ILE A 381 24.85 -32.47 4.07
C ILE A 381 24.14 -31.38 3.27
N ILE A 382 24.74 -30.20 3.09
CA ILE A 382 24.17 -29.12 2.27
C ILE A 382 23.93 -29.59 0.83
N THR A 383 24.84 -30.37 0.26
CA THR A 383 24.70 -30.94 -1.09
C THR A 383 23.49 -31.86 -1.21
N VAL A 384 23.26 -32.73 -0.22
CA VAL A 384 22.10 -33.65 -0.19
C VAL A 384 20.79 -32.93 0.18
N VAL A 385 20.84 -31.87 0.98
CA VAL A 385 19.67 -31.01 1.23
C VAL A 385 19.28 -30.27 -0.06
N GLY A 386 20.25 -29.80 -0.85
CA GLY A 386 20.02 -29.21 -2.16
C GLY A 386 19.27 -30.15 -3.12
N SER A 387 19.63 -31.45 -3.14
CA SER A 387 18.91 -32.42 -3.98
C SER A 387 17.48 -32.67 -3.52
N LEU A 388 17.20 -32.65 -2.20
CA LEU A 388 15.82 -32.74 -1.67
C LEU A 388 14.95 -31.57 -2.11
N ILE A 389 15.50 -30.34 -2.05
CA ILE A 389 14.80 -29.14 -2.55
C ILE A 389 14.55 -29.27 -4.05
N ASN A 390 15.52 -29.78 -4.81
CA ASN A 390 15.34 -29.96 -6.24
C ASN A 390 14.22 -30.98 -6.54
N TYR A 391 14.19 -32.16 -5.90
CA TYR A 391 13.11 -33.15 -6.07
C TYR A 391 11.71 -32.60 -5.75
N SER A 392 11.61 -31.62 -4.84
CA SER A 392 10.32 -30.97 -4.52
C SER A 392 9.73 -30.13 -5.66
N THR A 393 10.54 -29.72 -6.64
CA THR A 393 10.09 -28.88 -7.77
C THR A 393 9.02 -29.55 -8.64
N VAL A 394 9.02 -30.89 -8.74
CA VAL A 394 8.05 -31.67 -9.53
C VAL A 394 6.60 -31.45 -9.09
N ILE A 395 6.38 -31.19 -7.80
CA ILE A 395 5.07 -30.91 -7.21
C ILE A 395 4.53 -29.57 -7.74
N PHE A 396 5.40 -28.58 -7.90
CA PHE A 396 5.02 -27.22 -8.31
C PHE A 396 4.82 -27.08 -9.83
N TYR A 397 5.28 -28.05 -10.63
CA TYR A 397 5.02 -28.08 -12.07
C TYR A 397 3.56 -28.44 -12.40
N HIS A 398 2.82 -29.05 -11.47
CA HIS A 398 1.43 -29.48 -11.67
C HIS A 398 0.48 -28.79 -10.70
N GLY A 399 -0.46 -28.00 -11.23
CA GLY A 399 -1.50 -27.35 -10.43
C GLY A 399 -2.03 -26.09 -11.11
N ASN A 400 -3.13 -25.56 -10.58
CA ASN A 400 -3.65 -24.28 -11.04
C ASN A 400 -2.63 -23.18 -10.72
N ARG A 401 -2.12 -22.53 -11.76
CA ARG A 401 -1.07 -21.51 -11.64
C ARG A 401 -1.68 -20.22 -11.10
N ASN A 402 -1.50 -19.97 -9.81
CA ASN A 402 -1.69 -18.66 -9.20
C ASN A 402 -0.38 -17.85 -9.30
N SER A 403 -0.47 -16.51 -9.33
CA SER A 403 0.72 -15.63 -9.37
C SER A 403 1.72 -15.97 -8.26
N VAL A 404 1.22 -16.23 -7.05
CA VAL A 404 2.04 -16.59 -5.88
C VAL A 404 2.70 -17.96 -6.05
N LEU A 405 1.96 -18.95 -6.55
CA LEU A 405 2.50 -20.29 -6.79
C LEU A 405 3.59 -20.27 -7.86
N CYS A 406 3.46 -19.42 -8.89
CA CYS A 406 4.49 -19.30 -9.92
C CYS A 406 5.77 -18.63 -9.39
N THR A 407 5.64 -17.57 -8.59
CA THR A 407 6.79 -16.96 -7.90
C THR A 407 7.47 -17.98 -6.98
N PHE A 408 6.70 -18.71 -6.18
CA PHE A 408 7.23 -19.70 -5.25
C PHE A 408 7.90 -20.87 -5.98
N ALA A 409 7.29 -21.38 -7.06
CA ALA A 409 7.88 -22.43 -7.91
C ALA A 409 9.22 -21.98 -8.50
N MET A 410 9.33 -20.71 -8.92
CA MET A 410 10.60 -20.13 -9.36
C MET A 410 11.62 -20.11 -8.22
N TRP A 411 11.26 -19.63 -7.02
CA TRP A 411 12.16 -19.65 -5.87
C TRP A 411 12.62 -21.06 -5.49
N VAL A 412 11.75 -22.06 -5.47
CA VAL A 412 12.13 -23.45 -5.19
C VAL A 412 13.06 -24.00 -6.27
N LYS A 413 12.84 -23.64 -7.55
CA LYS A 413 13.75 -23.98 -8.66
C LYS A 413 15.13 -23.29 -8.51
N PHE A 414 15.18 -22.03 -8.09
CA PHE A 414 16.42 -21.28 -7.87
C PHE A 414 17.19 -21.74 -6.62
N ILE A 415 16.49 -21.95 -5.50
CA ILE A 415 17.05 -22.43 -4.23
C ILE A 415 17.47 -23.90 -4.34
N GLY A 416 16.72 -24.70 -5.12
CA GLY A 416 17.06 -26.07 -5.49
C GLY A 416 18.21 -26.20 -6.49
N PHE A 417 18.85 -25.08 -6.86
CA PHE A 417 20.04 -24.90 -7.72
C PHE A 417 19.73 -24.26 -9.09
N ALA A 418 19.72 -22.92 -9.13
CA ALA A 418 20.36 -22.12 -10.18
C ALA A 418 20.25 -22.57 -11.67
N VAL A 419 19.02 -22.73 -12.22
CA VAL A 419 18.75 -22.91 -13.68
C VAL A 419 17.52 -22.16 -14.21
N LEU A 420 17.72 -21.64 -15.42
CA LEU A 420 16.98 -20.75 -16.32
C LEU A 420 15.48 -20.98 -16.65
N TYR A 421 14.86 -19.90 -17.16
CA TYR A 421 13.95 -19.86 -18.31
C TYR A 421 14.33 -18.66 -19.20
N GLY A 422 14.42 -18.89 -20.51
CA GLY A 422 14.62 -17.88 -21.55
C GLY A 422 13.37 -17.07 -21.95
N LEU A 423 13.63 -16.08 -22.82
CA LEU A 423 12.77 -14.97 -23.26
C LEU A 423 11.48 -15.37 -24.02
N SER A 424 10.48 -14.48 -23.95
CA SER A 424 9.20 -14.54 -24.67
C SER A 424 9.33 -14.16 -26.15
N SER A 425 8.70 -14.92 -27.05
CA SER A 425 7.64 -14.42 -27.95
C SER A 425 6.99 -15.57 -28.75
N ASN A 426 5.66 -15.51 -28.88
CA ASN A 426 4.77 -16.34 -29.71
C ASN A 426 4.85 -17.87 -29.58
N LYS A 427 4.47 -18.41 -28.41
CA LYS A 427 4.12 -19.84 -28.28
C LYS A 427 2.62 -20.05 -28.05
N GLU A 428 2.13 -21.24 -28.38
CA GLU A 428 0.71 -21.61 -28.29
C GLU A 428 0.15 -21.63 -26.84
N PHE A 429 1.01 -21.53 -25.81
CA PHE A 429 0.64 -21.69 -24.40
C PHE A 429 1.11 -20.53 -23.51
N THR A 430 0.28 -20.16 -22.52
CA THR A 430 0.58 -19.10 -21.55
C THR A 430 1.62 -19.56 -20.53
N LYS A 431 2.86 -19.08 -20.65
CA LYS A 431 3.92 -19.21 -19.63
C LYS A 431 3.82 -18.07 -18.61
N CYS A 432 4.39 -18.22 -17.42
CA CYS A 432 4.44 -17.13 -16.44
C CYS A 432 5.25 -15.95 -16.99
N THR A 433 4.78 -14.73 -16.73
CA THR A 433 5.50 -13.50 -17.07
C THR A 433 6.74 -13.34 -16.18
N ILE A 434 7.89 -13.15 -16.82
CA ILE A 434 9.20 -13.01 -16.15
C ILE A 434 9.27 -11.62 -15.50
N SER A 435 9.73 -11.55 -14.24
CA SER A 435 10.05 -10.29 -13.56
C SER A 435 11.51 -9.87 -13.79
N GLU A 436 11.82 -8.58 -13.74
CA GLU A 436 13.19 -8.05 -13.92
C GLU A 436 14.20 -8.66 -12.92
N THR A 437 13.76 -8.99 -11.71
CA THR A 437 14.55 -9.68 -10.68
C THR A 437 15.00 -11.07 -11.10
N THR A 438 14.24 -11.73 -11.96
CA THR A 438 14.54 -13.08 -12.47
C THR A 438 15.73 -13.04 -13.44
N ILE A 439 15.85 -11.98 -14.25
CA ILE A 439 16.96 -11.77 -15.19
C ILE A 439 18.30 -11.62 -14.44
N LEU A 440 18.29 -10.88 -13.33
CA LEU A 440 19.47 -10.70 -12.49
C LEU A 440 19.95 -12.02 -11.87
N LEU A 441 19.00 -12.82 -11.34
CA LEU A 441 19.31 -14.14 -10.79
C LEU A 441 19.92 -15.06 -11.87
N TYR A 442 19.41 -15.02 -13.09
CA TYR A 442 19.97 -15.78 -14.21
C TYR A 442 21.43 -15.42 -14.51
N GLY A 443 21.75 -14.13 -14.60
CA GLY A 443 23.12 -13.67 -14.84
C GLY A 443 24.12 -14.18 -13.80
N LEU A 444 23.73 -14.15 -12.52
CA LEU A 444 24.55 -14.66 -11.42
C LEU A 444 24.80 -16.17 -11.53
N THR A 445 23.78 -16.94 -11.88
CA THR A 445 23.91 -18.40 -12.00
C THR A 445 24.84 -18.82 -13.13
N ILE A 446 24.76 -18.18 -14.30
CA ILE A 446 25.67 -18.43 -15.42
C ILE A 446 27.11 -18.07 -15.04
N ALA A 447 27.31 -16.93 -14.36
CA ALA A 447 28.64 -16.52 -13.91
C ALA A 447 29.26 -17.53 -12.92
N MET A 448 28.48 -18.04 -11.96
CA MET A 448 28.93 -19.08 -11.02
C MET A 448 29.30 -20.39 -11.72
N LEU A 449 28.58 -20.77 -12.78
CA LEU A 449 28.86 -21.99 -13.53
C LEU A 449 30.11 -21.86 -14.39
N ILE A 450 30.30 -20.73 -15.06
CA ILE A 450 31.54 -20.45 -15.82
C ILE A 450 32.74 -20.50 -14.86
N TRP A 451 32.61 -19.90 -13.68
CA TRP A 451 33.63 -19.95 -12.64
C TRP A 451 33.88 -21.39 -12.13
N GLY A 452 32.82 -22.17 -11.91
CA GLY A 452 32.92 -23.57 -11.49
C GLY A 452 33.60 -24.47 -12.55
N VAL A 453 33.29 -24.25 -13.82
CA VAL A 453 33.95 -24.93 -14.96
C VAL A 453 35.42 -24.53 -15.03
N TYR A 454 35.75 -23.25 -14.89
CA TYR A 454 37.13 -22.77 -14.84
C TYR A 454 37.94 -23.42 -13.70
N LEU A 455 37.39 -23.44 -12.48
CA LEU A 455 38.02 -24.11 -11.34
C LEU A 455 38.18 -25.63 -11.55
N ALA A 456 37.21 -26.29 -12.18
CA ALA A 456 37.28 -27.72 -12.48
C ALA A 456 38.36 -28.05 -13.52
N LEU A 457 38.64 -27.14 -14.46
CA LEU A 457 39.73 -27.26 -15.42
C LEU A 457 41.10 -27.03 -14.76
N GLU A 458 41.21 -26.03 -13.89
CA GLU A 458 42.45 -25.74 -13.17
C GLU A 458 42.85 -26.89 -12.23
N THR A 459 41.86 -27.54 -11.62
CA THR A 459 42.08 -28.62 -10.65
C THR A 459 42.13 -30.02 -11.27
N SER A 460 42.02 -30.15 -12.61
CA SER A 460 41.98 -31.46 -13.28
C SER A 460 43.29 -32.24 -13.21
N ASN A 461 44.41 -31.55 -12.97
CA ASN A 461 45.76 -32.13 -12.94
C ASN A 461 46.28 -32.42 -11.53
N LEU A 462 45.42 -32.37 -10.51
CA LEU A 462 45.80 -32.68 -9.13
C LEU A 462 46.14 -34.18 -8.96
N PRO A 463 47.15 -34.54 -8.13
CA PRO A 463 47.54 -35.93 -7.89
C PRO A 463 46.40 -36.75 -7.27
N GLU A 464 46.39 -38.08 -7.49
CA GLU A 464 45.29 -39.01 -7.12
C GLU A 464 44.86 -38.95 -5.64
N GLN A 465 45.70 -38.42 -4.76
CA GLN A 465 45.36 -38.14 -3.36
C GLN A 465 44.21 -37.13 -3.19
N PHE A 466 43.85 -36.38 -4.26
CA PHE A 466 42.76 -35.41 -4.33
C PHE A 466 41.68 -35.79 -5.37
N ASN A 467 41.31 -37.08 -5.45
CA ASN A 467 40.23 -37.59 -6.33
C ASN A 467 38.85 -36.89 -6.19
N GLU A 468 38.67 -36.10 -5.13
CA GLU A 468 37.46 -35.31 -4.88
C GLU A 468 37.25 -34.19 -5.91
N ALA A 469 38.31 -33.50 -6.33
CA ALA A 469 38.23 -32.41 -7.30
C ALA A 469 37.73 -32.91 -8.68
N LYS A 470 38.16 -34.12 -9.08
CA LYS A 470 37.71 -34.78 -10.31
C LYS A 470 36.22 -35.13 -10.28
N SER A 471 35.72 -35.59 -9.14
CA SER A 471 34.31 -35.97 -8.97
C SER A 471 33.39 -34.74 -9.00
N ILE A 472 33.83 -33.65 -8.37
CA ILE A 472 33.15 -32.34 -8.42
C ILE A 472 33.17 -31.78 -9.86
N GLY A 473 34.31 -31.87 -10.55
CA GLY A 473 34.44 -31.41 -11.94
C GLY A 473 33.50 -32.13 -12.92
N ILE A 474 33.42 -33.47 -12.85
CA ILE A 474 32.49 -34.27 -13.68
C ILE A 474 31.04 -33.83 -13.46
N SER A 475 30.65 -33.64 -12.19
CA SER A 475 29.31 -33.17 -11.83
C SER A 475 29.00 -31.80 -12.43
N THR A 476 29.95 -30.87 -12.37
CA THR A 476 29.83 -29.52 -12.92
C THR A 476 29.70 -29.53 -14.45
N TYR A 477 30.45 -30.39 -15.16
CA TYR A 477 30.36 -30.51 -16.62
C TYR A 477 29.03 -31.09 -17.09
N VAL A 478 28.57 -32.18 -16.47
CA VAL A 478 27.27 -32.81 -16.81
C VAL A 478 26.14 -31.83 -16.59
N TYR A 479 26.20 -31.08 -15.49
CA TYR A 479 25.24 -30.02 -15.20
C TYR A 479 25.23 -28.92 -16.26
N ALA A 480 26.40 -28.34 -16.59
CA ALA A 480 26.51 -27.28 -17.58
C ALA A 480 26.02 -27.71 -18.98
N PHE A 481 26.31 -28.95 -19.37
CA PHE A 481 25.86 -29.50 -20.64
C PHE A 481 24.33 -29.71 -20.68
N ALA A 482 23.75 -30.38 -19.68
CA ALA A 482 22.31 -30.64 -19.61
C ALA A 482 21.49 -29.34 -19.60
N MET A 483 22.00 -28.33 -18.90
CA MET A 483 21.52 -26.96 -18.88
C MET A 483 21.43 -26.33 -20.27
N ILE A 484 22.56 -26.23 -20.98
CA ILE A 484 22.63 -25.58 -22.29
C ILE A 484 21.71 -26.28 -23.28
N VAL A 485 21.71 -27.62 -23.29
CA VAL A 485 20.86 -28.41 -24.21
C VAL A 485 19.38 -28.17 -23.96
N THR A 486 18.94 -28.18 -22.70
CA THR A 486 17.52 -27.99 -22.34
C THR A 486 17.02 -26.61 -22.77
N GLU A 487 17.79 -25.55 -22.49
CA GLU A 487 17.43 -24.17 -22.82
C GLU A 487 17.43 -23.89 -24.32
N VAL A 488 18.40 -24.45 -25.06
CA VAL A 488 18.47 -24.31 -26.51
C VAL A 488 17.25 -24.97 -27.17
N ILE A 489 16.90 -26.18 -26.73
CA ILE A 489 15.71 -26.89 -27.23
C ILE A 489 14.44 -26.10 -26.89
N ASP A 490 14.28 -25.65 -25.65
CA ASP A 490 13.10 -24.92 -25.20
C ASP A 490 12.88 -23.58 -25.90
N ASN A 491 13.95 -22.90 -26.32
CA ASN A 491 13.86 -21.64 -27.06
C ASN A 491 13.60 -21.86 -28.55
N ILE A 492 14.26 -22.84 -29.18
CA ILE A 492 14.18 -23.05 -30.64
C ILE A 492 12.90 -23.78 -31.06
N THR A 493 12.32 -24.62 -30.19
CA THR A 493 11.22 -25.51 -30.58
C THR A 493 9.92 -25.17 -29.86
N ASP A 494 8.81 -25.14 -30.60
CA ASP A 494 7.46 -25.04 -30.06
C ASP A 494 6.95 -26.43 -29.66
N LEU A 495 7.66 -27.02 -28.70
CA LEU A 495 7.35 -28.34 -28.21
C LEU A 495 6.00 -28.34 -27.50
N ASN A 496 5.30 -29.46 -27.65
CA ASN A 496 4.14 -29.79 -26.83
C ASN A 496 4.52 -29.62 -25.33
N PRO A 497 3.66 -28.99 -24.50
CA PRO A 497 3.91 -28.79 -23.07
C PRO A 497 4.31 -30.06 -22.32
N ASP A 498 3.81 -31.23 -22.72
CA ASP A 498 4.18 -32.52 -22.11
C ASP A 498 5.64 -32.90 -22.43
N PHE A 499 6.14 -32.56 -23.61
CA PHE A 499 7.53 -32.83 -24.01
C PHE A 499 8.50 -31.84 -23.35
N ASN A 500 8.13 -30.56 -23.24
CA ASN A 500 8.90 -29.58 -22.48
C ASN A 500 9.03 -30.01 -21.01
N PHE A 501 7.92 -30.44 -20.41
CA PHE A 501 7.88 -30.99 -19.07
C PHE A 501 8.80 -32.21 -18.90
N LEU A 502 8.72 -33.16 -19.85
CA LEU A 502 9.56 -34.37 -19.87
C LEU A 502 11.06 -34.02 -19.92
N LEU A 503 11.44 -33.14 -20.85
CA LEU A 503 12.82 -32.73 -21.07
C LEU A 503 13.42 -32.10 -19.80
N MET A 504 12.67 -31.21 -19.16
CA MET A 504 13.10 -30.49 -17.97
C MET A 504 13.29 -31.40 -16.75
N ILE A 505 12.37 -32.34 -16.50
CA ILE A 505 12.51 -33.28 -15.37
C ILE A 505 13.64 -34.28 -15.62
N LEU A 506 13.79 -34.80 -16.84
CA LEU A 506 14.88 -35.72 -17.16
C LEU A 506 16.23 -35.04 -16.96
N SER A 507 16.38 -33.81 -17.46
CA SER A 507 17.58 -32.99 -17.25
C SER A 507 17.87 -32.83 -15.75
N MET A 508 16.84 -32.46 -14.98
CA MET A 508 16.90 -32.33 -13.52
C MET A 508 17.40 -33.58 -12.80
N LEU A 509 16.83 -34.74 -13.14
CA LEU A 509 17.23 -36.01 -12.54
C LEU A 509 18.66 -36.40 -12.91
N ILE A 510 19.06 -36.21 -14.16
CA ILE A 510 20.41 -36.56 -14.64
C ILE A 510 21.49 -35.83 -13.85
N TYR A 511 21.39 -34.49 -13.74
CA TYR A 511 22.44 -33.75 -13.06
C TYR A 511 22.39 -33.93 -11.54
N THR A 512 21.21 -34.06 -10.92
CA THR A 512 21.10 -34.31 -9.47
C THR A 512 21.66 -35.67 -9.08
N TRP A 513 21.33 -36.71 -9.83
CA TRP A 513 21.89 -38.05 -9.60
C TRP A 513 23.38 -38.06 -9.80
N THR A 514 23.89 -37.42 -10.87
CA THR A 514 25.34 -37.34 -11.10
C THR A 514 26.05 -36.74 -9.88
N SER A 515 25.59 -35.62 -9.34
CA SER A 515 26.17 -35.00 -8.14
C SER A 515 26.18 -35.94 -6.93
N ILE A 516 25.07 -36.63 -6.66
CA ILE A 516 24.96 -37.54 -5.51
C ILE A 516 25.88 -38.76 -5.68
N PHE A 517 25.85 -39.39 -6.86
CA PHE A 517 26.56 -40.64 -7.13
C PHE A 517 28.07 -40.45 -7.29
N THR A 518 28.55 -39.27 -7.69
CA THR A 518 30.00 -39.00 -7.78
C THR A 518 30.58 -38.42 -6.50
N ILE A 519 29.85 -37.54 -5.79
CA ILE A 519 30.40 -36.81 -4.63
C ILE A 519 30.11 -37.52 -3.30
N VAL A 520 28.86 -37.98 -3.10
CA VAL A 520 28.36 -38.40 -1.79
C VAL A 520 28.38 -39.93 -1.61
N VAL A 521 27.82 -40.66 -2.59
CA VAL A 521 27.67 -42.12 -2.52
C VAL A 521 29.00 -42.85 -2.28
N PRO A 522 30.12 -42.53 -2.95
CA PRO A 522 31.38 -43.26 -2.75
C PRO A 522 31.91 -43.16 -1.32
N LYS A 523 31.63 -42.04 -0.63
CA LYS A 523 32.10 -41.79 0.75
C LYS A 523 31.28 -42.54 1.78
N VAL A 524 29.96 -42.51 1.63
CA VAL A 524 29.06 -43.29 2.48
C VAL A 524 29.29 -44.78 2.22
N TYR A 525 29.43 -45.19 0.96
CA TYR A 525 29.74 -46.56 0.59
C TYR A 525 31.07 -47.04 1.18
N ALA A 526 32.15 -46.26 1.12
CA ALA A 526 33.44 -46.65 1.68
C ALA A 526 33.36 -47.01 3.17
N ILE A 527 32.59 -46.26 3.97
CA ILE A 527 32.42 -46.52 5.41
C ILE A 527 31.62 -47.81 5.66
N TYR A 528 30.51 -47.98 4.94
CA TYR A 528 29.69 -49.17 5.12
C TYR A 528 30.27 -50.41 4.44
N SER A 529 31.17 -50.26 3.47
CA SER A 529 31.81 -51.38 2.77
C SER A 529 32.65 -52.26 3.69
N GLU A 530 33.30 -51.68 4.72
CA GLU A 530 34.02 -52.45 5.74
C GLU A 530 33.04 -53.30 6.58
N TRP A 531 31.87 -52.75 6.90
CA TRP A 531 30.78 -53.47 7.57
C TRP A 531 30.17 -54.56 6.69
N PHE A 532 30.04 -54.33 5.37
CA PHE A 532 29.57 -55.36 4.43
C PHE A 532 30.56 -56.52 4.30
N VAL A 533 31.88 -56.24 4.30
CA VAL A 533 32.92 -57.29 4.31
C VAL A 533 32.87 -58.08 5.61
N ILE A 534 32.67 -57.44 6.77
CA ILE A 534 32.48 -58.14 8.06
C ILE A 534 31.21 -59.00 8.04
N PHE A 535 30.10 -58.50 7.48
CA PHE A 535 28.88 -59.29 7.31
C PHE A 535 29.10 -60.48 6.37
N ASP A 536 29.89 -60.32 5.30
CA ASP A 536 30.23 -61.40 4.37
C ASP A 536 31.19 -62.42 4.99
N ILE A 537 32.12 -61.98 5.84
CA ILE A 537 33.00 -62.85 6.65
C ILE A 537 32.18 -63.60 7.71
N LEU A 538 31.25 -62.93 8.40
CA LEU A 538 30.32 -63.58 9.34
C LEU A 538 29.41 -64.59 8.62
N LYS A 539 28.90 -64.24 7.43
CA LYS A 539 28.10 -65.13 6.60
C LYS A 539 28.92 -66.32 6.08
N ARG A 540 30.21 -66.14 5.78
CA ARG A 540 31.15 -67.22 5.44
C ARG A 540 31.53 -68.09 6.64
N ASN A 541 31.67 -67.51 7.84
CA ASN A 541 31.94 -68.27 9.07
C ASN A 541 30.73 -69.08 9.55
N VAL A 542 29.51 -68.68 9.20
CA VAL A 542 28.29 -69.49 9.36
C VAL A 542 28.26 -70.70 8.42
N HIS A 543 29.14 -70.76 7.41
CA HIS A 543 29.25 -71.87 6.46
C HIS A 543 30.58 -72.64 6.49
N GLY A 544 31.35 -72.52 7.57
CA GLY A 544 32.32 -73.53 7.99
C GLY A 544 33.45 -73.87 7.01
N THR A 545 34.59 -73.20 7.12
CA THR A 545 35.91 -73.81 6.88
C THR A 545 36.94 -73.16 7.80
N GLU A 546 37.60 -73.98 8.59
CA GLU A 546 38.61 -73.63 9.60
C GLU A 546 39.81 -72.89 8.99
N ASN A 547 40.32 -71.89 9.72
CA ASN A 547 41.75 -71.67 9.95
C ASN A 547 41.92 -70.69 11.13
N MET A 548 42.46 -71.18 12.25
CA MET A 548 42.83 -70.39 13.43
C MET A 548 43.98 -69.44 13.10
N VAL A 549 43.90 -68.19 13.58
CA VAL A 549 45.08 -67.34 13.81
C VAL A 549 44.96 -66.68 15.19
N SER A 550 46.02 -66.85 15.98
CA SER A 550 46.15 -66.43 17.37
C SER A 550 46.42 -64.93 17.52
N ILE A 551 45.86 -64.34 18.58
CA ILE A 551 46.17 -62.98 19.03
C ILE A 551 47.47 -63.04 19.85
N GLY A 552 48.60 -62.69 19.23
CA GLY A 552 49.83 -62.38 19.95
C GLY A 552 49.78 -60.93 20.45
N LYS A 553 49.60 -60.72 21.76
CA LYS A 553 49.99 -59.47 22.42
C LYS A 553 51.48 -59.58 22.81
N SER A 554 52.32 -58.71 22.27
CA SER A 554 53.62 -58.38 22.87
C SER A 554 53.83 -56.87 22.87
N ASN A 555 54.05 -56.35 24.07
CA ASN A 555 54.17 -54.95 24.45
C ASN A 555 55.35 -54.24 23.78
N VAL A 556 55.15 -53.01 23.31
CA VAL A 556 56.19 -51.98 23.30
C VAL A 556 55.58 -50.66 23.76
N SER A 557 56.15 -50.14 24.84
CA SER A 557 55.85 -48.88 25.52
C SER A 557 56.29 -47.66 24.71
N ASN A 558 55.68 -46.51 25.01
CA ASN A 558 56.15 -45.18 24.63
C ASN A 558 57.63 -45.00 25.00
N ASP A 559 58.48 -44.70 24.01
CA ASP A 559 59.29 -43.48 23.96
C ASP A 559 60.13 -43.47 22.68
N ASN A 560 59.94 -42.42 21.87
CA ASN A 560 60.81 -41.86 20.81
C ASN A 560 61.52 -42.82 19.85
N PHE A 561 61.27 -42.71 18.54
CA PHE A 561 62.36 -42.72 17.54
C PHE A 561 61.82 -42.21 16.18
N ILE A 562 61.81 -40.87 16.04
CA ILE A 562 62.02 -40.23 14.73
C ILE A 562 63.44 -40.59 14.33
N GLU A 563 63.61 -41.70 13.61
CA GLU A 563 64.80 -42.05 12.81
C GLU A 563 64.50 -43.37 12.09
N ASN A 564 63.79 -43.27 10.96
CA ASN A 564 63.84 -44.21 9.82
C ASN A 564 62.88 -43.69 8.73
N ILE A 565 63.10 -42.43 8.32
CA ILE A 565 62.92 -42.05 6.91
C ILE A 565 64.17 -42.59 6.23
N ASP A 566 64.04 -43.75 5.60
CA ASP A 566 64.88 -44.26 4.50
C ASP A 566 64.75 -45.78 4.45
N ASN A 567 63.68 -46.26 3.82
CA ASN A 567 63.67 -47.44 2.95
C ASN A 567 62.25 -47.66 2.40
N ASN A 568 62.13 -47.61 1.07
CA ASN A 568 60.99 -48.13 0.35
C ASN A 568 60.75 -49.62 0.72
N ASN A 569 59.48 -50.02 0.81
CA ASN A 569 58.94 -51.38 1.10
C ASN A 569 58.74 -51.66 2.61
N VAL A 570 57.62 -52.17 3.16
CA VAL A 570 56.50 -53.00 2.67
C VAL A 570 55.29 -52.82 3.61
N GLY A 571 54.08 -53.01 3.08
CA GLY A 571 52.92 -53.49 3.84
C GLY A 571 51.96 -54.36 3.03
N GLY A 572 52.42 -54.95 1.91
CA GLY A 572 51.71 -56.02 1.23
C GLY A 572 51.82 -57.31 2.04
N LEU A 573 50.71 -58.03 2.16
CA LEU A 573 50.69 -59.42 2.64
C LEU A 573 51.48 -60.29 1.65
N SER A 574 52.69 -60.69 2.05
CA SER A 574 53.34 -61.86 1.48
C SER A 574 52.72 -63.10 2.13
N VAL A 575 52.36 -64.07 1.29
CA VAL A 575 51.99 -65.42 1.71
C VAL A 575 53.19 -66.32 1.41
N ILE A 576 53.76 -66.92 2.46
CA ILE A 576 54.56 -68.15 2.40
C ILE A 576 53.58 -69.25 2.83
N GLY A 577 53.33 -70.36 2.16
CA GLY A 577 53.75 -70.92 0.88
C GLY A 577 53.26 -72.37 0.81
N LYS A 578 53.04 -72.89 -0.40
CA LYS A 578 53.42 -74.25 -0.81
C LYS A 578 53.63 -74.26 -2.31
#